data_AF-A0A836L8K9-F1
#
_entry.id   AF-A0A836L8K9-F1
#
_cell.length_a   1.000
_cell.length_b   1.000
_cell.length_c   1.000
_cell.angle_alpha   90.00
_cell.angle_beta   90.00
_cell.angle_gamma   90.00
#
_symmetry.space_group_name_H-M   'P 1'
#
loop_
_entity.id
_entity.type
_entity.pdbx_description
1 polymer ?
#
loop_
_entity_poly.entity_id
_entity_poly.type
_entity_poly.pdbx_seq_one_letter_code
_entity_poly.pdbx_strand_id
1 'polypeptide(L)'
;MRRLFRNAFCSALPRSRPAWDWTGVRHLAISATVVAATASVRAMQQRWSSSLHGASDSTGQQTRPPSSTSPDRPDPFLGVVHITAKNITTEMESKVPLFLYFTVANHPDVRQYTELLSHQVDQANRRLKGDNLGELYQEFGKDAGLAIKLGVVDCLHEPGLMAKFQIDPHMFPLIYFVRNKAFCDKLVGIVAESHVKEVVEAFIEYAKAESKNELEGSSLLQKVKRQDDDDENAMTLLAAAHSKMQSGDPANGKKLFEKALRLSMEDIEVVKKRYGVPNKKMTPELWAKLKREPCYNSAPEALCGLAMCALASKQRGEAFRLAAQVREEFPFAPRDMRSVAEAIVRIELIQLVDYDPDTDNYMRLLKFDELVSEPAQFYKHHLKRAVAFYVEGVVGQAIEECLRLIRAEPKLLVALKEDGIVPKDLRLGPTAVTPARQVIRAIFEALGPTNEHVEKGRKLLQLYV
;
A
#
# COMPACT_ATOMS: atom_id res chain seq x y z
N MET A 1 -29.45 -51.49 33.11
CA MET A 1 -28.90 -51.81 31.77
C MET A 1 -29.43 -50.83 30.74
N ARG A 2 -28.51 -50.14 30.04
CA ARG A 2 -28.62 -49.52 28.69
C ARG A 2 -29.84 -48.66 28.30
N ARG A 3 -29.51 -47.36 28.05
CA ARG A 3 -29.79 -46.51 26.86
C ARG A 3 -31.22 -46.01 26.62
N LEU A 4 -31.49 -44.86 25.98
CA LEU A 4 -30.85 -43.57 25.64
C LEU A 4 -31.86 -42.80 24.74
N PHE A 5 -31.64 -41.48 24.55
CA PHE A 5 -32.25 -40.53 23.58
C PHE A 5 -33.55 -39.82 24.03
N ARG A 6 -33.60 -38.50 24.34
CA ARG A 6 -33.12 -37.21 23.73
C ARG A 6 -33.86 -36.78 22.44
N ASN A 7 -34.92 -35.98 22.65
CA ASN A 7 -35.34 -34.86 21.80
C ASN A 7 -34.27 -33.73 21.91
N ALA A 8 -34.12 -32.70 21.07
CA ALA A 8 -35.02 -32.06 20.12
C ALA A 8 -34.23 -30.96 19.34
N PHE A 9 -34.84 -30.50 18.24
CA PHE A 9 -34.74 -29.17 17.62
C PHE A 9 -33.46 -28.74 16.88
N CYS A 10 -33.58 -28.79 15.54
CA CYS A 10 -32.85 -27.99 14.58
C CYS A 10 -33.32 -26.53 14.61
N SER A 11 -32.38 -25.59 14.73
CA SER A 11 -32.52 -24.24 14.18
C SER A 11 -31.18 -23.86 13.54
N ALA A 12 -31.25 -23.52 12.26
CA ALA A 12 -30.15 -23.06 11.44
C ALA A 12 -30.04 -21.54 11.53
N LEU A 13 -28.84 -21.02 11.84
CA LEU A 13 -28.41 -19.64 11.61
C LEU A 13 -26.88 -19.62 11.36
N PRO A 14 -26.35 -18.58 10.69
CA PRO A 14 -25.26 -18.70 9.73
C PRO A 14 -23.85 -18.55 10.32
N ARG A 15 -22.89 -19.24 9.69
CA ARG A 15 -21.45 -19.06 9.90
C ARG A 15 -21.01 -17.69 9.38
N SER A 16 -20.90 -16.70 10.26
CA SER A 16 -20.06 -15.53 10.04
C SER A 16 -18.59 -15.91 10.30
N ARG A 17 -17.79 -15.95 9.24
CA ARG A 17 -16.32 -15.93 9.34
C ARG A 17 -15.91 -14.47 9.57
N PRO A 18 -15.10 -14.13 10.59
CA PRO A 18 -14.45 -12.83 10.59
C PRO A 18 -13.37 -12.82 9.51
N ALA A 19 -13.44 -11.81 8.64
CA ALA A 19 -12.41 -11.48 7.68
C ALA A 19 -11.15 -11.01 8.43
N TRP A 20 -10.00 -11.51 7.98
CA TRP A 20 -8.68 -11.05 8.41
C TRP A 20 -8.54 -9.56 8.05
N ASP A 21 -8.46 -8.71 9.06
CA ASP A 21 -8.26 -7.28 8.87
C ASP A 21 -6.75 -7.00 8.70
N TRP A 22 -6.30 -6.92 7.45
CA TRP A 22 -4.92 -6.61 7.05
C TRP A 22 -4.65 -5.10 7.01
N THR A 23 -5.46 -4.28 7.68
CA THR A 23 -5.29 -2.80 7.69
C THR A 23 -4.00 -2.31 8.33
N GLY A 24 -3.32 -3.12 9.15
CA GLY A 24 -1.99 -2.82 9.68
C GLY A 24 -0.83 -2.82 8.65
N VAL A 25 -1.09 -3.20 7.38
CA VAL A 25 -0.10 -3.21 6.29
C VAL A 25 -0.15 -1.92 5.44
N ARG A 26 -0.98 -0.92 5.81
CA ARG A 26 -1.18 0.30 5.00
C ARG A 26 -0.11 1.38 5.12
N HIS A 27 0.91 1.22 5.97
CA HIS A 27 2.01 2.18 6.07
C HIS A 27 3.36 1.49 6.00
N LEU A 28 3.85 1.21 4.79
CA LEU A 28 5.28 1.11 4.44
C LEU A 28 5.44 0.68 2.98
N ALA A 29 5.26 1.63 2.06
CA ALA A 29 5.94 1.67 0.76
C ALA A 29 5.53 2.96 0.04
N ILE A 30 6.39 3.97 0.14
CA ILE A 30 6.87 4.89 -0.91
C ILE A 30 7.75 5.89 -0.15
N SER A 31 9.05 5.58 -0.06
CA SER A 31 10.07 6.63 0.12
C SER A 31 10.66 6.86 -1.27
N ALA A 32 10.06 7.78 -2.01
CA ALA A 32 10.73 8.39 -3.15
C ALA A 32 11.53 9.58 -2.60
N THR A 33 12.84 9.41 -2.53
CA THR A 33 13.79 10.49 -2.29
C THR A 33 13.77 11.40 -3.51
N VAL A 34 13.25 12.62 -3.37
CA VAL A 34 13.61 13.73 -4.25
C VAL A 34 14.24 14.81 -3.37
N VAL A 35 15.53 15.02 -3.60
CA VAL A 35 16.33 16.10 -3.05
C VAL A 35 15.76 17.42 -3.57
N ALA A 36 15.15 18.21 -2.68
CA ALA A 36 14.79 19.59 -2.98
C ALA A 36 15.97 20.50 -2.66
N ALA A 37 16.59 21.04 -3.72
CA ALA A 37 17.42 22.23 -3.64
C ALA A 37 16.59 23.46 -4.04
N THR A 38 16.96 24.59 -3.45
CA THR A 38 16.57 25.99 -3.70
C THR A 38 15.45 26.60 -2.84
N ALA A 39 15.86 27.74 -2.29
CA ALA A 39 15.26 28.53 -1.23
C ALA A 39 14.45 29.71 -1.78
N SER A 40 13.68 30.33 -0.88
CA SER A 40 13.09 31.68 -0.94
C SER A 40 11.93 31.81 -1.95
N VAL A 41 10.75 32.31 -1.59
CA VAL A 41 10.51 33.71 -1.21
C VAL A 41 9.23 33.83 -0.36
N ARG A 42 9.32 34.65 0.68
CA ARG A 42 8.25 35.17 1.53
C ARG A 42 7.46 36.29 0.83
N ALA A 43 6.22 36.46 1.31
CA ALA A 43 5.38 37.66 1.29
C ALA A 43 4.58 37.93 0.01
N MET A 44 3.25 37.95 0.10
CA MET A 44 2.51 39.22 0.25
C MET A 44 1.07 38.94 0.65
N GLN A 45 0.56 39.82 1.49
CA GLN A 45 -0.69 39.75 2.20
C GLN A 45 -1.63 40.83 1.64
N GLN A 46 -2.93 40.54 1.66
CA GLN A 46 -4.07 41.45 1.69
C GLN A 46 -4.75 41.95 0.39
N ARG A 47 -6.09 41.84 0.47
CA ARG A 47 -7.10 42.89 0.22
C ARG A 47 -7.58 43.10 -1.22
N TRP A 48 -8.82 42.71 -1.49
CA TRP A 48 -9.97 43.64 -1.60
C TRP A 48 -11.32 42.91 -1.58
N SER A 49 -12.30 43.59 -0.99
CA SER A 49 -13.70 43.19 -0.82
C SER A 49 -14.59 44.19 -1.56
N SER A 50 -15.82 43.75 -1.87
CA SER A 50 -17.06 44.55 -1.99
C SER A 50 -17.39 45.08 -3.40
N SER A 51 -18.48 44.58 -4.05
CA SER A 51 -19.87 45.15 -4.07
C SER A 51 -20.05 46.26 -5.14
N LEU A 52 -21.16 46.53 -5.83
CA LEU A 52 -22.59 46.16 -5.78
C LEU A 52 -23.26 46.70 -7.09
N HIS A 53 -24.37 46.06 -7.49
CA HIS A 53 -25.64 46.58 -8.08
C HIS A 53 -25.72 47.54 -9.29
N GLY A 54 -26.74 47.26 -10.13
CA GLY A 54 -27.46 48.27 -10.93
C GLY A 54 -28.40 47.69 -12.00
N ALA A 55 -29.70 47.59 -11.70
CA ALA A 55 -30.81 47.32 -12.64
C ALA A 55 -31.22 48.61 -13.39
N SER A 56 -31.88 48.59 -14.56
CA SER A 56 -33.37 48.66 -14.73
C SER A 56 -33.63 49.35 -16.09
N ASP A 57 -34.40 48.75 -17.03
CA ASP A 57 -35.74 49.17 -17.56
C ASP A 57 -35.62 49.44 -19.08
N SER A 58 -36.57 49.22 -20.01
CA SER A 58 -38.02 48.95 -19.99
C SER A 58 -38.54 48.61 -21.41
N THR A 59 -39.66 47.85 -21.51
CA THR A 59 -40.74 47.85 -22.55
C THR A 59 -40.42 47.61 -24.04
N GLY A 60 -41.10 46.78 -24.85
CA GLY A 60 -42.29 45.93 -24.72
C GLY A 60 -42.98 45.77 -26.11
N GLN A 61 -43.25 44.54 -26.59
CA GLN A 61 -44.50 44.11 -27.26
C GLN A 61 -44.42 42.66 -27.77
N GLN A 62 -45.56 41.99 -27.71
CA GLN A 62 -45.77 40.54 -27.86
C GLN A 62 -46.09 40.12 -29.30
N THR A 63 -45.45 39.03 -29.74
CA THR A 63 -46.02 38.01 -30.64
C THR A 63 -45.46 36.64 -30.24
N ARG A 64 -46.33 35.68 -29.89
CA ARG A 64 -46.00 34.26 -29.55
C ARG A 64 -45.95 33.39 -30.83
N PRO A 65 -45.45 32.14 -30.79
CA PRO A 65 -44.08 31.73 -30.52
C PRO A 65 -43.53 30.82 -31.65
N PRO A 66 -42.21 30.83 -31.90
CA PRO A 66 -41.52 29.57 -32.12
C PRO A 66 -40.43 29.39 -31.08
N SER A 67 -40.42 28.19 -30.49
CA SER A 67 -39.30 27.52 -29.81
C SER A 67 -38.06 28.37 -29.55
N SER A 68 -37.90 28.76 -28.30
CA SER A 68 -36.76 29.44 -27.71
C SER A 68 -35.42 28.86 -28.15
N THR A 69 -34.79 29.51 -29.13
CA THR A 69 -33.33 29.66 -29.19
C THR A 69 -32.94 30.70 -28.15
N SER A 70 -32.50 30.25 -26.97
CA SER A 70 -31.82 31.12 -26.02
C SER A 70 -30.46 31.52 -26.60
N PRO A 71 -30.11 32.82 -26.62
CA PRO A 71 -28.77 33.28 -26.98
C PRO A 71 -27.78 32.94 -25.85
N ASP A 72 -26.50 32.77 -26.18
CA ASP A 72 -25.37 32.54 -25.28
C ASP A 72 -25.28 31.19 -24.55
N ARG A 73 -25.33 30.08 -25.30
CA ARG A 73 -24.49 28.94 -24.92
C ARG A 73 -23.20 29.02 -25.73
N PRO A 74 -22.01 29.21 -25.11
CA PRO A 74 -20.77 28.96 -25.81
C PRO A 74 -20.86 27.53 -26.36
N ASP A 75 -20.45 27.34 -27.62
CA ASP A 75 -20.38 26.02 -28.25
C ASP A 75 -19.84 25.02 -27.22
N PRO A 76 -20.55 23.91 -26.93
CA PRO A 76 -20.06 22.96 -25.95
C PRO A 76 -18.71 22.43 -26.44
N PHE A 77 -17.66 22.59 -25.62
CA PHE A 77 -16.33 22.07 -25.91
C PHE A 77 -16.44 20.60 -26.33
N LEU A 78 -15.90 20.27 -27.51
CA LEU A 78 -16.02 18.95 -28.10
C LEU A 78 -15.30 17.92 -27.23
N GLY A 79 -16.03 16.90 -26.77
CA GLY A 79 -15.52 15.83 -25.91
C GLY A 79 -15.52 16.16 -24.41
N VAL A 80 -16.10 17.29 -23.98
CA VAL A 80 -16.25 17.62 -22.55
C VAL A 80 -17.64 17.20 -22.06
N VAL A 81 -17.68 16.44 -20.97
CA VAL A 81 -18.92 15.91 -20.38
C VAL A 81 -18.91 16.12 -18.87
N HIS A 82 -20.01 16.61 -18.30
CA HIS A 82 -20.18 16.64 -16.86
C HIS A 82 -20.55 15.26 -16.33
N ILE A 83 -19.78 14.79 -15.37
CA ILE A 83 -19.93 13.47 -14.77
C ILE A 83 -20.73 13.59 -13.48
N THR A 84 -21.75 12.74 -13.37
CA THR A 84 -22.64 12.58 -12.23
C THR A 84 -22.70 11.12 -11.85
N ALA A 85 -23.25 10.81 -10.67
CA ALA A 85 -23.47 9.43 -10.27
C ALA A 85 -24.30 8.60 -11.29
N LYS A 86 -25.09 9.26 -12.15
CA LYS A 86 -25.96 8.60 -13.14
C LYS A 86 -25.25 8.19 -14.42
N ASN A 87 -24.24 8.93 -14.88
CA ASN A 87 -23.58 8.69 -16.17
C ASN A 87 -22.15 8.16 -16.05
N ILE A 88 -21.51 8.26 -14.87
CA ILE A 88 -20.10 7.87 -14.69
C ILE A 88 -19.78 6.47 -15.20
N THR A 89 -20.66 5.50 -14.95
CA THR A 89 -20.45 4.12 -15.42
C THR A 89 -20.38 4.11 -16.94
N THR A 90 -21.39 4.64 -17.63
CA THR A 90 -21.47 4.70 -19.09
C THR A 90 -20.26 5.40 -19.70
N GLU A 91 -19.85 6.54 -19.12
CA GLU A 91 -18.70 7.30 -19.64
C GLU A 91 -17.37 6.54 -19.46
N MET A 92 -17.23 5.76 -18.39
CA MET A 92 -16.06 4.88 -18.16
C MET A 92 -16.06 3.61 -19.02
N GLU A 93 -17.21 3.18 -19.57
CA GLU A 93 -17.28 2.01 -20.47
C GLU A 93 -16.92 2.35 -21.92
N SER A 94 -16.92 3.64 -22.28
CA SER A 94 -16.54 4.07 -23.62
C SER A 94 -15.10 3.63 -23.96
N LYS A 95 -14.89 3.33 -25.24
CA LYS A 95 -13.57 2.96 -25.76
C LYS A 95 -12.65 4.16 -25.99
N VAL A 96 -13.23 5.36 -26.05
CA VAL A 96 -12.48 6.61 -26.17
C VAL A 96 -11.73 6.88 -24.86
N PRO A 97 -10.43 7.27 -24.91
CA PRO A 97 -9.69 7.62 -23.70
C PRO A 97 -10.37 8.78 -22.96
N LEU A 98 -10.46 8.67 -21.64
CA LEU A 98 -11.20 9.58 -20.77
C LEU A 98 -10.27 10.14 -19.68
N PHE A 99 -10.19 11.46 -19.61
CA PHE A 99 -9.74 12.15 -18.40
C PHE A 99 -10.92 12.30 -17.45
N LEU A 100 -10.90 11.53 -16.36
CA LEU A 100 -11.86 11.69 -15.27
C LEU A 100 -11.31 12.72 -14.29
N TYR A 101 -11.80 13.95 -14.42
CA TYR A 101 -11.30 15.14 -13.77
C TYR A 101 -12.17 15.55 -12.58
N PHE A 102 -11.62 15.46 -11.37
CA PHE A 102 -12.25 15.88 -10.14
C PHE A 102 -11.83 17.31 -9.78
N THR A 103 -12.82 18.19 -9.69
CA THR A 103 -12.65 19.64 -9.57
C THR A 103 -13.54 20.24 -8.48
N VAL A 104 -13.22 21.47 -8.07
CA VAL A 104 -13.99 22.27 -7.13
C VAL A 104 -14.27 23.64 -7.74
N ALA A 105 -15.52 23.89 -8.11
CA ALA A 105 -15.90 25.09 -8.89
C ALA A 105 -15.78 26.41 -8.11
N ASN A 106 -15.64 26.36 -6.78
CA ASN A 106 -15.52 27.54 -5.92
C ASN A 106 -14.11 28.14 -5.87
N HIS A 107 -13.08 27.45 -6.39
CA HIS A 107 -11.71 27.95 -6.40
C HIS A 107 -11.35 28.57 -7.77
N PRO A 108 -10.96 29.86 -7.82
CA PRO A 108 -10.77 30.58 -9.09
C PRO A 108 -9.67 29.96 -9.98
N ASP A 109 -8.53 29.57 -9.39
CA ASP A 109 -7.43 28.97 -10.14
C ASP A 109 -7.82 27.59 -10.73
N VAL A 110 -8.61 26.82 -10.00
CA VAL A 110 -9.12 25.51 -10.45
C VAL A 110 -10.15 25.69 -11.56
N ARG A 111 -10.97 26.74 -11.49
CA ARG A 111 -11.91 27.10 -12.56
C ARG A 111 -11.17 27.49 -13.84
N GLN A 112 -10.16 28.35 -13.76
CA GLN A 112 -9.34 28.72 -14.90
C GLN A 112 -8.62 27.51 -15.50
N TYR A 113 -8.10 26.62 -14.66
CA TYR A 113 -7.48 25.36 -15.08
C TYR A 113 -8.48 24.41 -15.76
N THR A 114 -9.73 24.37 -15.29
CA THR A 114 -10.82 23.60 -15.90
C THR A 114 -11.15 24.10 -17.32
N GLU A 115 -11.18 25.42 -17.50
CA GLU A 115 -11.40 26.05 -18.82
C GLU A 115 -10.25 25.71 -19.77
N LEU A 116 -9.00 25.79 -19.29
CA LEU A 116 -7.81 25.41 -20.05
C LEU A 116 -7.86 23.94 -20.49
N LEU A 117 -8.16 23.00 -19.58
CA LEU A 117 -8.31 21.58 -19.90
C LEU A 117 -9.39 21.33 -20.95
N SER A 118 -10.54 22.01 -20.79
CA SER A 118 -11.68 21.89 -21.71
C SER A 118 -11.31 22.35 -23.11
N HIS A 119 -10.56 23.45 -23.22
CA HIS A 119 -10.08 23.99 -24.48
C HIS A 119 -9.03 23.08 -25.15
N GLN A 120 -8.08 22.53 -24.39
CA GLN A 120 -7.07 21.62 -24.93
C GLN A 120 -7.70 20.33 -25.48
N VAL A 121 -8.70 19.79 -24.80
CA VAL A 121 -9.45 18.61 -25.26
C VAL A 121 -10.29 18.91 -26.51
N ASP A 122 -10.97 20.06 -26.55
CA ASP A 122 -11.70 20.50 -27.76
C ASP A 122 -10.76 20.67 -28.95
N GLN A 123 -9.62 21.33 -28.76
CA GLN A 123 -8.62 21.52 -29.81
C GLN A 123 -8.07 20.19 -30.34
N ALA A 124 -7.73 19.25 -29.44
CA ALA A 124 -7.25 17.92 -29.83
C ALA A 124 -8.29 17.15 -30.65
N ASN A 125 -9.56 17.18 -30.21
CA ASN A 125 -10.66 16.53 -30.93
C ASN A 125 -10.93 17.16 -32.29
N ARG A 126 -10.89 18.49 -32.41
CA ARG A 126 -11.06 19.19 -33.69
C ARG A 126 -9.91 18.89 -34.65
N ARG A 127 -8.67 18.88 -34.14
CA ARG A 127 -7.47 18.57 -34.93
C ARG A 127 -7.51 17.17 -35.54
N LEU A 128 -8.04 16.19 -34.80
CA LEU A 128 -8.03 14.77 -35.18
C LEU A 128 -9.37 14.28 -35.73
N LYS A 129 -10.30 15.19 -36.06
CA LYS A 129 -11.66 14.88 -36.52
C LYS A 129 -11.70 14.03 -37.82
N GLY A 130 -10.60 13.98 -38.57
CA GLY A 130 -10.47 13.20 -39.81
C GLY A 130 -9.76 11.84 -39.68
N ASP A 131 -9.28 11.46 -38.48
CA ASP A 131 -8.39 10.31 -38.29
C ASP A 131 -9.11 8.94 -38.20
N ASN A 132 -10.38 8.83 -38.61
CA ASN A 132 -11.21 7.61 -38.49
C ASN A 132 -11.15 6.92 -37.09
N LEU A 133 -11.10 7.73 -36.03
CA LEU A 133 -10.90 7.24 -34.65
C LEU A 133 -12.06 6.38 -34.13
N GLY A 134 -13.27 6.55 -34.66
CA GLY A 134 -14.41 5.70 -34.33
C GLY A 134 -14.15 4.23 -34.70
N GLU A 135 -13.58 3.97 -35.87
CA GLU A 135 -13.22 2.62 -36.29
C GLU A 135 -12.03 2.07 -35.49
N LEU A 136 -11.01 2.91 -35.27
CA LEU A 136 -9.82 2.53 -34.50
C LEU A 136 -10.18 2.13 -33.06
N TYR A 137 -11.02 2.92 -32.39
CA TYR A 137 -11.44 2.63 -31.02
C TYR A 137 -12.59 1.63 -30.94
N GLN A 138 -13.17 1.19 -32.07
CA GLN A 138 -14.40 0.40 -32.13
C GLN A 138 -15.56 1.08 -31.37
N GLU A 139 -15.65 2.42 -31.46
CA GLU A 139 -16.71 3.22 -30.87
C GLU A 139 -17.66 3.69 -31.97
N PHE A 140 -18.91 3.25 -31.88
CA PHE A 140 -19.95 3.48 -32.90
C PHE A 140 -21.11 4.34 -32.37
N GLY A 141 -21.01 4.83 -31.12
CA GLY A 141 -22.03 5.64 -30.48
C GLY A 141 -21.83 7.15 -30.64
N LYS A 142 -22.39 7.92 -29.70
CA LYS A 142 -22.29 9.39 -29.64
C LYS A 142 -20.84 9.92 -29.55
N ASP A 143 -19.92 9.06 -29.12
CA ASP A 143 -18.51 9.37 -28.92
C ASP A 143 -17.66 8.96 -30.13
N ALA A 144 -18.27 8.42 -31.19
CA ALA A 144 -17.59 8.02 -32.41
C ALA A 144 -16.88 9.23 -33.06
N GLY A 145 -15.58 9.11 -33.27
CA GLY A 145 -14.75 10.17 -33.86
C GLY A 145 -14.12 11.14 -32.85
N LEU A 146 -14.37 10.99 -31.54
CA LEU A 146 -13.60 11.70 -30.52
C LEU A 146 -12.22 11.06 -30.35
N ALA A 147 -11.20 11.90 -30.20
CA ALA A 147 -9.85 11.46 -29.87
C ALA A 147 -9.66 11.23 -28.37
N ILE A 148 -10.28 12.08 -27.54
CA ILE A 148 -10.24 12.03 -26.08
C ILE A 148 -11.49 12.68 -25.49
N LYS A 149 -11.86 12.28 -24.28
CA LYS A 149 -12.93 12.87 -23.48
C LYS A 149 -12.41 13.50 -22.19
N LEU A 150 -13.05 14.56 -21.75
CA LEU A 150 -12.88 15.15 -20.42
C LEU A 150 -14.18 14.99 -19.64
N GLY A 151 -14.17 14.09 -18.67
CA GLY A 151 -15.25 13.90 -17.70
C GLY A 151 -15.06 14.79 -16.48
N VAL A 152 -15.78 15.91 -16.40
CA VAL A 152 -15.68 16.86 -15.29
C VAL A 152 -16.62 16.45 -14.15
N VAL A 153 -16.05 16.04 -13.03
CA VAL A 153 -16.75 15.78 -11.76
C VAL A 153 -16.60 16.99 -10.86
N ASP A 154 -17.68 17.75 -10.65
CA ASP A 154 -17.69 18.80 -9.63
C ASP A 154 -17.95 18.17 -8.25
N CYS A 155 -16.91 18.12 -7.42
CA CYS A 155 -16.96 17.47 -6.11
C CYS A 155 -17.86 18.20 -5.10
N LEU A 156 -18.23 19.46 -5.35
CA LEU A 156 -19.21 20.16 -4.53
C LEU A 156 -20.64 19.66 -4.81
N HIS A 157 -20.92 19.31 -6.06
CA HIS A 157 -22.24 18.83 -6.50
C HIS A 157 -22.36 17.31 -6.42
N GLU A 158 -21.25 16.57 -6.51
CA GLU A 158 -21.20 15.10 -6.51
C GLU A 158 -20.28 14.54 -5.39
N PRO A 159 -20.53 14.84 -4.10
CA PRO A 159 -19.67 14.38 -3.00
C PRO A 159 -19.62 12.86 -2.85
N GLY A 160 -20.68 12.16 -3.30
CA GLY A 160 -20.71 10.69 -3.32
C GLY A 160 -19.69 10.09 -4.28
N LEU A 161 -19.37 10.76 -5.39
CA LEU A 161 -18.31 10.32 -6.31
C LEU A 161 -16.93 10.54 -5.69
N MET A 162 -16.71 11.67 -5.02
CA MET A 162 -15.47 11.93 -4.29
C MET A 162 -15.18 10.82 -3.25
N ALA A 163 -16.20 10.43 -2.47
CA ALA A 163 -16.08 9.36 -1.47
C ALA A 163 -15.85 7.99 -2.12
N LYS A 164 -16.57 7.67 -3.21
CA LYS A 164 -16.42 6.40 -3.94
C LYS A 164 -15.00 6.20 -4.47
N PHE A 165 -14.36 7.27 -4.93
CA PHE A 165 -13.00 7.26 -5.47
C PHE A 165 -11.92 7.54 -4.41
N GLN A 166 -12.30 7.68 -3.13
CA GLN A 166 -11.40 7.93 -1.99
C GLN A 166 -10.45 9.11 -2.23
N ILE A 167 -10.97 10.19 -2.80
CA ILE A 167 -10.16 11.36 -3.16
C ILE A 167 -9.92 12.22 -1.92
N ASP A 168 -8.65 12.45 -1.61
CA ASP A 168 -8.22 13.42 -0.60
C ASP A 168 -8.50 14.85 -1.14
N PRO A 169 -9.26 15.68 -0.40
CA PRO A 169 -9.50 17.07 -0.77
C PRO A 169 -8.24 17.92 -1.01
N HIS A 170 -7.11 17.56 -0.41
CA HIS A 170 -5.84 18.26 -0.62
C HIS A 170 -5.19 17.99 -1.98
N MET A 171 -5.71 17.01 -2.73
CA MET A 171 -5.21 16.64 -4.07
C MET A 171 -5.95 17.34 -5.21
N PHE A 172 -6.94 18.20 -4.94
CA PHE A 172 -7.64 18.91 -6.00
C PHE A 172 -6.76 19.99 -6.66
N PRO A 173 -6.85 20.18 -7.99
CA PRO A 173 -7.56 19.34 -8.97
C PRO A 173 -6.88 17.98 -9.21
N LEU A 174 -7.66 16.92 -9.45
CA LEU A 174 -7.14 15.56 -9.71
C LEU A 174 -7.70 15.00 -11.03
N ILE A 175 -6.85 14.49 -11.91
CA ILE A 175 -7.24 13.86 -13.17
C ILE A 175 -6.82 12.40 -13.14
N TYR A 176 -7.74 11.48 -13.40
CA TYR A 176 -7.43 10.09 -13.71
C TYR A 176 -7.49 9.83 -15.21
N PHE A 177 -6.56 9.02 -15.70
CA PHE A 177 -6.46 8.62 -17.09
C PHE A 177 -7.15 7.28 -17.20
N VAL A 178 -8.27 7.23 -17.91
CA VAL A 178 -9.15 6.06 -17.95
C VAL A 178 -9.27 5.58 -19.39
N ARG A 179 -9.04 4.29 -19.62
CA ARG A 179 -9.32 3.61 -20.88
C ARG A 179 -9.85 2.22 -20.59
N ASN A 180 -10.92 1.78 -21.26
CA ASN A 180 -11.49 0.44 -21.07
C ASN A 180 -11.78 0.09 -19.59
N LYS A 181 -12.32 1.04 -18.82
CA LYS A 181 -12.58 0.90 -17.36
C LYS A 181 -11.33 0.72 -16.48
N ALA A 182 -10.13 0.81 -17.03
CA ALA A 182 -8.87 0.71 -16.29
C ALA A 182 -8.29 2.12 -16.05
N PHE A 183 -7.68 2.31 -14.89
CA PHE A 183 -6.90 3.50 -14.58
C PHE A 183 -5.47 3.29 -15.07
N CYS A 184 -5.05 4.12 -16.03
CA CYS A 184 -3.73 4.06 -16.63
C CYS A 184 -2.71 4.92 -15.86
N ASP A 185 -3.13 6.11 -15.43
CA ASP A 185 -2.28 7.08 -14.71
C ASP A 185 -3.13 8.14 -13.99
N LYS A 186 -2.49 9.06 -13.26
CA LYS A 186 -3.13 10.22 -12.64
C LYS A 186 -2.25 11.47 -12.66
N LEU A 187 -2.88 12.64 -12.73
CA LEU A 187 -2.23 13.95 -12.58
C LEU A 187 -2.88 14.72 -11.43
N VAL A 188 -2.05 15.25 -10.53
CA VAL A 188 -2.48 15.93 -9.30
C VAL A 188 -2.05 17.39 -9.36
N GLY A 189 -2.95 18.30 -9.01
CA GLY A 189 -2.69 19.74 -8.95
C GLY A 189 -2.86 20.46 -10.30
N ILE A 190 -2.63 21.77 -10.26
CA ILE A 190 -2.61 22.63 -11.45
C ILE A 190 -1.22 22.54 -12.07
N VAL A 191 -1.15 22.21 -13.35
CA VAL A 191 0.10 22.18 -14.13
C VAL A 191 0.08 23.24 -15.23
N ALA A 192 1.26 23.53 -15.78
CA ALA A 192 1.39 24.45 -16.90
C ALA A 192 0.67 23.95 -18.16
N GLU A 193 0.22 24.88 -19.00
CA GLU A 193 -0.50 24.57 -20.25
C GLU A 193 0.28 23.62 -21.18
N SER A 194 1.61 23.81 -21.28
CA SER A 194 2.48 22.96 -22.09
C SER A 194 2.41 21.50 -21.63
N HIS A 195 2.36 21.28 -20.32
CA HIS A 195 2.25 19.94 -19.75
C HIS A 195 0.88 19.32 -20.01
N VAL A 196 -0.20 20.12 -19.92
CA VAL A 196 -1.55 19.64 -20.29
C VAL A 196 -1.59 19.20 -21.74
N LYS A 197 -1.02 19.99 -22.65
CA LYS A 197 -0.97 19.66 -24.08
C LYS A 197 -0.20 18.36 -24.34
N GLU A 198 1.00 18.24 -23.77
CA GLU A 198 1.83 17.03 -23.88
C GLU A 198 1.10 15.79 -23.35
N VAL A 199 0.43 15.93 -22.21
CA VAL A 199 -0.34 14.86 -21.56
C VAL A 199 -1.54 14.42 -22.40
N VAL A 200 -2.29 15.37 -22.97
CA VAL A 200 -3.40 15.08 -23.89
C VAL A 200 -2.88 14.33 -25.12
N GLU A 201 -1.81 14.81 -25.74
CA GLU A 201 -1.23 14.20 -26.94
C GLU A 201 -0.70 12.79 -26.67
N ALA A 202 0.11 12.64 -25.62
CA ALA A 202 0.67 11.35 -25.21
C ALA A 202 -0.42 10.32 -24.89
N PHE A 203 -1.51 10.73 -24.21
CA PHE A 203 -2.58 9.80 -23.88
C PHE A 203 -3.41 9.38 -25.10
N ILE A 204 -3.62 10.28 -26.06
CA ILE A 204 -4.23 9.93 -27.35
C ILE A 204 -3.34 8.96 -28.12
N GLU A 205 -2.03 9.21 -28.22
CA GLU A 205 -1.09 8.32 -28.90
C GLU A 205 -1.05 6.93 -28.26
N TYR A 206 -0.99 6.88 -26.92
CA TYR A 206 -1.11 5.65 -26.16
C TYR A 206 -2.41 4.90 -26.48
N ALA A 207 -3.55 5.60 -26.47
CA ALA A 207 -4.84 4.98 -26.75
C ALA A 207 -4.94 4.45 -28.19
N LYS A 208 -4.40 5.19 -29.18
CA LYS A 208 -4.31 4.76 -30.58
C LYS A 208 -3.45 3.50 -30.71
N ALA A 209 -2.27 3.47 -30.09
CA ALA A 209 -1.40 2.32 -30.09
C ALA A 209 -2.07 1.10 -29.46
N GLU A 210 -2.73 1.27 -28.31
CA GLU A 210 -3.43 0.19 -27.63
C GLU A 210 -4.63 -0.35 -28.40
N SER A 211 -5.39 0.51 -29.05
CA SER A 211 -6.50 0.08 -29.91
C SER A 211 -6.02 -0.66 -31.16
N LYS A 212 -4.91 -0.25 -31.76
CA LYS A 212 -4.28 -0.98 -32.86
C LYS A 212 -3.78 -2.36 -32.39
N ASN A 213 -3.14 -2.42 -31.22
CA ASN A 213 -2.73 -3.66 -30.59
C ASN A 213 -3.93 -4.60 -30.33
N GLU A 214 -5.05 -4.08 -29.82
CA GLU A 214 -6.28 -4.84 -29.60
C GLU A 214 -6.87 -5.40 -30.92
N LEU A 215 -6.92 -4.58 -31.98
CA LEU A 215 -7.41 -4.98 -33.31
C LEU A 215 -6.54 -6.06 -33.97
N GLU A 216 -5.22 -5.96 -33.81
CA GLU A 216 -4.25 -6.93 -34.35
C GLU A 216 -4.15 -8.20 -33.49
N GLY A 217 -4.99 -8.37 -32.47
CA GLY A 217 -4.92 -9.51 -31.54
C GLY A 217 -3.61 -9.55 -30.76
N SER A 218 -2.94 -8.40 -30.64
CA SER A 218 -1.65 -8.21 -29.99
C SER A 218 -1.77 -7.22 -28.81
N SER A 219 -2.95 -7.21 -28.17
CA SER A 219 -3.22 -6.42 -26.96
C SER A 219 -2.07 -6.58 -25.97
N LEU A 220 -1.64 -5.48 -25.37
CA LEU A 220 -0.58 -5.47 -24.36
C LEU A 220 -0.90 -6.44 -23.20
N LEU A 221 -2.20 -6.73 -22.93
CA LEU A 221 -2.65 -7.77 -21.99
C LEU A 221 -2.39 -9.21 -22.46
N GLN A 222 -2.31 -9.47 -23.76
CA GLN A 222 -1.92 -10.77 -24.33
C GLN A 222 -0.41 -10.89 -24.54
N LYS A 223 0.31 -9.79 -24.77
CA LYS A 223 1.78 -9.77 -24.71
C LYS A 223 2.31 -10.03 -23.30
N VAL A 224 1.65 -9.50 -22.26
CA VAL A 224 1.93 -9.89 -20.86
C VAL A 224 1.76 -11.41 -20.68
N LYS A 225 0.71 -12.02 -21.25
CA LYS A 225 0.47 -13.47 -21.13
C LYS A 225 1.40 -14.39 -21.95
N ARG A 226 2.18 -13.88 -22.90
CA ARG A 226 3.05 -14.70 -23.77
C ARG A 226 4.54 -14.35 -23.70
N GLN A 227 4.93 -13.29 -22.97
CA GLN A 227 6.32 -13.06 -22.55
C GLN A 227 6.60 -13.47 -21.10
N ASP A 228 5.57 -13.74 -20.29
CA ASP A 228 5.74 -14.23 -18.91
C ASP A 228 6.42 -15.62 -18.81
N ASP A 229 6.47 -16.43 -19.88
CA ASP A 229 7.18 -17.72 -19.82
C ASP A 229 8.72 -17.58 -19.94
N ASP A 230 9.23 -16.45 -20.44
CA ASP A 230 10.68 -16.27 -20.69
C ASP A 230 11.37 -15.22 -19.78
N ASP A 231 10.62 -14.33 -19.10
CA ASP A 231 11.18 -13.22 -18.27
C ASP A 231 10.62 -13.12 -16.83
N GLU A 232 10.20 -14.24 -16.22
CA GLU A 232 9.84 -14.24 -14.80
C GLU A 232 11.09 -14.06 -13.90
N ASN A 233 11.51 -12.82 -13.66
CA ASN A 233 12.52 -12.48 -12.66
C ASN A 233 11.97 -12.69 -11.24
N ALA A 234 12.81 -13.24 -10.35
CA ALA A 234 12.52 -13.44 -8.93
C ALA A 234 11.88 -12.22 -8.23
N MET A 235 12.31 -10.99 -8.54
CA MET A 235 11.74 -9.77 -7.93
C MET A 235 10.27 -9.54 -8.32
N THR A 236 9.89 -9.80 -9.58
CA THR A 236 8.50 -9.70 -10.04
C THR A 236 7.63 -10.74 -9.35
N LEU A 237 8.17 -11.95 -9.18
CA LEU A 237 7.51 -13.03 -8.45
C LEU A 237 7.31 -12.70 -6.98
N LEU A 238 8.28 -12.05 -6.32
CA LEU A 238 8.13 -11.56 -4.95
C LEU A 238 7.00 -10.55 -4.83
N ALA A 239 6.94 -9.56 -5.72
CA ALA A 239 5.87 -8.55 -5.71
C ALA A 239 4.48 -9.19 -5.92
N ALA A 240 4.37 -10.16 -6.83
CA ALA A 240 3.16 -10.94 -7.04
C ALA A 240 2.80 -11.78 -5.80
N ALA A 241 3.79 -12.42 -5.16
CA ALA A 241 3.61 -13.21 -3.95
C ALA A 241 3.10 -12.37 -2.78
N HIS A 242 3.68 -11.18 -2.57
CA HIS A 242 3.21 -10.22 -1.57
C HIS A 242 1.76 -9.78 -1.83
N SER A 243 1.40 -9.51 -3.08
CA SER A 243 0.01 -9.19 -3.46
C SER A 243 -0.95 -10.34 -3.12
N LYS A 244 -0.54 -11.60 -3.34
CA LYS A 244 -1.35 -12.78 -2.95
C LYS A 244 -1.52 -12.89 -1.43
N MET A 245 -0.44 -12.68 -0.67
CA MET A 245 -0.50 -12.65 0.79
C MET A 245 -1.48 -11.57 1.30
N GLN A 246 -1.39 -10.35 0.75
CA GLN A 246 -2.28 -9.23 1.10
C GLN A 246 -3.75 -9.51 0.75
N SER A 247 -4.00 -10.25 -0.33
CA SER A 247 -5.34 -10.69 -0.71
C SER A 247 -5.90 -11.85 0.12
N GLY A 248 -5.15 -12.34 1.12
CA GLY A 248 -5.56 -13.45 1.97
C GLY A 248 -5.42 -14.83 1.31
N ASP A 249 -4.54 -14.96 0.30
CA ASP A 249 -4.26 -16.20 -0.42
C ASP A 249 -2.81 -16.67 -0.19
N PRO A 250 -2.48 -17.15 1.03
CA PRO A 250 -1.13 -17.58 1.37
C PRO A 250 -0.69 -18.83 0.61
N ALA A 251 -1.62 -19.65 0.10
CA ALA A 251 -1.30 -20.88 -0.62
C ALA A 251 -0.71 -20.57 -2.01
N ASN A 252 -1.27 -19.62 -2.75
CA ASN A 252 -0.69 -19.19 -4.03
C ASN A 252 0.52 -18.28 -3.80
N GLY A 253 0.53 -17.45 -2.75
CA GLY A 253 1.71 -16.69 -2.34
C GLY A 253 2.92 -17.60 -2.09
N LYS A 254 2.71 -18.73 -1.39
CA LYS A 254 3.75 -19.73 -1.14
C LYS A 254 4.38 -20.25 -2.43
N LYS A 255 3.58 -20.64 -3.43
CA LYS A 255 4.09 -21.14 -4.72
C LYS A 255 4.97 -20.12 -5.44
N LEU A 256 4.57 -18.84 -5.41
CA LEU A 256 5.33 -17.75 -6.03
C LEU A 256 6.64 -17.48 -5.28
N PHE A 257 6.64 -17.51 -3.95
CA PHE A 257 7.86 -17.42 -3.15
C PHE A 257 8.79 -18.62 -3.39
N GLU A 258 8.26 -19.85 -3.52
CA GLU A 258 9.07 -21.04 -3.85
C GLU A 258 9.73 -20.91 -5.22
N LYS A 259 8.99 -20.42 -6.22
CA LYS A 259 9.52 -20.16 -7.57
C LYS A 259 10.61 -19.07 -7.54
N ALA A 260 10.36 -17.95 -6.85
CA ALA A 260 11.31 -16.85 -6.70
C ALA A 260 12.60 -17.31 -5.99
N LEU A 261 12.47 -18.10 -4.92
CA LEU A 261 13.61 -18.64 -4.19
C LEU A 261 14.45 -19.54 -5.08
N ARG A 262 13.81 -20.48 -5.80
CA ARG A 262 14.51 -21.38 -6.71
C ARG A 262 15.36 -20.61 -7.74
N LEU A 263 14.75 -19.64 -8.43
CA LEU A 263 15.47 -18.81 -9.41
C LEU A 263 16.62 -18.02 -8.75
N SER A 264 16.38 -17.43 -7.58
CA SER A 264 17.41 -16.68 -6.86
C SER A 264 18.58 -17.57 -6.43
N MET A 265 18.31 -18.82 -6.02
CA MET A 265 19.35 -19.77 -5.62
C MET A 265 20.18 -20.25 -6.82
N GLU A 266 19.53 -20.48 -7.97
CA GLU A 266 20.23 -20.80 -9.23
C GLU A 266 21.18 -19.66 -9.64
N ASP A 267 20.71 -18.41 -9.56
CA ASP A 267 21.53 -17.22 -9.82
C ASP A 267 22.66 -17.05 -8.81
N ILE A 268 22.41 -17.32 -7.52
CA ILE A 268 23.43 -17.30 -6.47
C ILE A 268 24.57 -18.26 -6.81
N GLU A 269 24.29 -19.45 -7.33
CA GLU A 269 25.33 -20.41 -7.73
C GLU A 269 26.17 -19.91 -8.91
N VAL A 270 25.56 -19.21 -9.88
CA VAL A 270 26.28 -18.55 -10.98
C VAL A 270 27.17 -17.42 -10.44
N VAL A 271 26.65 -16.60 -9.54
CA VAL A 271 27.38 -15.51 -8.90
C VAL A 271 28.53 -16.04 -8.05
N LYS A 272 28.33 -17.11 -7.27
CA LYS A 272 29.39 -17.74 -6.48
C LYS A 272 30.56 -18.19 -7.36
N LYS A 273 30.28 -18.79 -8.51
CA LYS A 273 31.30 -19.17 -9.50
C LYS A 273 32.02 -17.94 -10.06
N ARG A 274 31.30 -16.88 -10.40
CA ARG A 274 31.85 -15.63 -10.94
C ARG A 274 32.80 -14.93 -9.97
N TYR A 275 32.43 -14.86 -8.70
CA TYR A 275 33.22 -14.15 -7.66
C TYR A 275 34.19 -15.05 -6.89
N GLY A 276 34.28 -16.34 -7.23
CA GLY A 276 35.16 -17.30 -6.55
C GLY A 276 34.84 -17.44 -5.06
N VAL A 277 33.56 -17.45 -4.70
CA VAL A 277 33.12 -17.51 -3.30
C VAL A 277 33.52 -18.85 -2.69
N PRO A 278 34.38 -18.88 -1.65
CA PRO A 278 34.73 -20.12 -0.99
C PRO A 278 33.52 -20.68 -0.21
N ASN A 279 33.46 -22.01 0.01
CA ASN A 279 32.47 -22.67 0.89
C ASN A 279 32.64 -22.33 2.39
N LYS A 280 33.10 -21.12 2.71
CA LYS A 280 33.32 -20.61 4.07
C LYS A 280 32.16 -19.69 4.48
N LYS A 281 32.04 -19.45 5.79
CA LYS A 281 31.07 -18.51 6.36
C LYS A 281 31.18 -17.14 5.67
N MET A 282 30.03 -16.54 5.36
CA MET A 282 29.93 -15.21 4.74
C MET A 282 30.67 -14.16 5.59
N THR A 283 31.57 -13.39 4.99
CA THR A 283 32.25 -12.25 5.66
C THR A 283 31.61 -10.91 5.26
N PRO A 284 31.75 -9.84 6.07
CA PRO A 284 31.19 -8.53 5.74
C PRO A 284 31.70 -7.95 4.41
N GLU A 285 32.98 -8.15 4.10
CA GLU A 285 33.62 -7.65 2.87
C GLU A 285 33.10 -8.38 1.63
N LEU A 286 32.86 -9.68 1.77
CA LEU A 286 32.26 -10.49 0.72
C LEU A 286 30.79 -10.13 0.52
N TRP A 287 30.03 -9.98 1.60
CA TRP A 287 28.65 -9.52 1.56
C TRP A 287 28.51 -8.16 0.88
N ALA A 288 29.40 -7.21 1.18
CA ALA A 288 29.38 -5.87 0.56
C ALA A 288 29.54 -5.91 -0.97
N LYS A 289 30.22 -6.94 -1.50
CA LYS A 289 30.32 -7.20 -2.95
C LYS A 289 29.06 -7.89 -3.49
N LEU A 290 28.61 -8.95 -2.81
CA LEU A 290 27.53 -9.81 -3.27
C LEU A 290 26.14 -9.17 -3.17
N LYS A 291 25.88 -8.30 -2.18
CA LYS A 291 24.58 -7.65 -1.98
C LYS A 291 24.12 -6.76 -3.12
N ARG A 292 25.05 -6.37 -4.01
CA ARG A 292 24.74 -5.62 -5.24
C ARG A 292 24.12 -6.50 -6.32
N GLU A 293 24.30 -7.81 -6.23
CA GLU A 293 23.67 -8.78 -7.11
C GLU A 293 22.21 -8.99 -6.67
N PRO A 294 21.22 -8.86 -7.57
CA PRO A 294 19.80 -8.93 -7.22
C PRO A 294 19.39 -10.20 -6.45
N CYS A 295 20.00 -11.34 -6.78
CA CYS A 295 19.70 -12.64 -6.17
C CYS A 295 20.00 -12.70 -4.67
N TYR A 296 20.95 -11.91 -4.17
CA TYR A 296 21.27 -11.80 -2.74
C TYR A 296 20.28 -10.92 -1.96
N ASN A 297 19.38 -10.21 -2.66
CA ASN A 297 18.26 -9.51 -2.07
C ASN A 297 16.98 -10.35 -2.19
N SER A 298 16.72 -10.94 -3.36
CA SER A 298 15.49 -11.71 -3.59
C SER A 298 15.45 -13.06 -2.84
N ALA A 299 16.57 -13.75 -2.65
CA ALA A 299 16.61 -15.01 -1.91
C ALA A 299 16.20 -14.88 -0.43
N PRO A 300 16.79 -13.97 0.39
CA PRO A 300 16.36 -13.81 1.77
C PRO A 300 14.92 -13.29 1.88
N GLU A 301 14.46 -12.40 0.97
CA GLU A 301 13.06 -11.97 0.95
C GLU A 301 12.10 -13.11 0.62
N ALA A 302 12.45 -13.99 -0.32
CA ALA A 302 11.66 -15.17 -0.65
C ALA A 302 11.54 -16.12 0.55
N LEU A 303 12.66 -16.40 1.24
CA LEU A 303 12.65 -17.22 2.46
C LEU A 303 11.80 -16.61 3.58
N CYS A 304 11.90 -15.29 3.80
CA CYS A 304 11.02 -14.58 4.74
C CYS A 304 9.54 -14.71 4.34
N GLY A 305 9.24 -14.55 3.04
CA GLY A 305 7.90 -14.74 2.50
C GLY A 305 7.35 -16.14 2.77
N LEU A 306 8.15 -17.18 2.52
CA LEU A 306 7.79 -18.57 2.85
C LEU A 306 7.53 -18.77 4.33
N ALA A 307 8.36 -18.18 5.19
CA ALA A 307 8.20 -18.27 6.63
C ALA A 307 6.88 -17.59 7.10
N MET A 308 6.53 -16.46 6.50
CA MET A 308 5.25 -15.79 6.73
C MET A 308 4.05 -16.58 6.19
N CYS A 309 4.16 -17.22 5.01
CA CYS A 309 3.15 -18.14 4.50
C CYS A 309 2.95 -19.34 5.44
N ALA A 310 4.03 -19.88 6.01
CA ALA A 310 3.99 -20.98 6.96
C ALA A 310 3.28 -20.55 8.27
N LEU A 311 3.57 -19.35 8.80
CA LEU A 311 2.81 -18.79 9.92
C LEU A 311 1.32 -18.67 9.60
N ALA A 312 0.97 -18.08 8.45
CA ALA A 312 -0.43 -17.92 8.03
C ALA A 312 -1.15 -19.27 7.86
N SER A 313 -0.40 -20.31 7.49
CA SER A 313 -0.89 -21.69 7.34
C SER A 313 -0.83 -22.50 8.64
N LYS A 314 -0.56 -21.86 9.78
CA LYS A 314 -0.44 -22.47 11.13
C LYS A 314 0.68 -23.50 11.26
N GLN A 315 1.69 -23.45 10.38
CA GLN A 315 2.87 -24.31 10.40
C GLN A 315 4.02 -23.62 11.14
N ARG A 316 3.83 -23.38 12.46
CA ARG A 316 4.78 -22.60 13.29
C ARG A 316 6.19 -23.15 13.27
N GLY A 317 6.35 -24.48 13.41
CA GLY A 317 7.67 -25.11 13.37
C GLY A 317 8.43 -24.85 12.07
N GLU A 318 7.73 -24.87 10.93
CA GLU A 318 8.32 -24.59 9.63
C GLU A 318 8.68 -23.10 9.48
N ALA A 319 7.82 -22.20 9.97
CA ALA A 319 8.13 -20.77 9.97
C ALA A 319 9.39 -20.45 10.78
N PHE A 320 9.54 -21.06 11.96
CA PHE A 320 10.72 -20.88 12.81
C PHE A 320 11.98 -21.44 12.16
N ARG A 321 11.88 -22.61 11.53
CA ARG A 321 12.98 -23.22 10.78
C ARG A 321 13.44 -22.32 9.63
N LEU A 322 12.51 -21.78 8.85
CA LEU A 322 12.81 -20.87 7.73
C LEU A 322 13.44 -19.56 8.19
N ALA A 323 12.94 -18.95 9.27
CA ALA A 323 13.53 -17.74 9.84
C ALA A 323 14.98 -17.99 10.32
N ALA A 324 15.24 -19.12 10.97
CA ALA A 324 16.58 -19.53 11.36
C ALA A 324 17.49 -19.76 10.14
N GLN A 325 16.96 -20.36 9.07
CA GLN A 325 17.68 -20.58 7.81
C GLN A 325 18.14 -19.24 7.19
N VAL A 326 17.33 -18.17 7.25
CA VAL A 326 17.77 -16.86 6.76
C VAL A 326 18.95 -16.30 7.58
N ARG A 327 18.91 -16.45 8.92
CA ARG A 327 20.01 -16.01 9.80
C ARG A 327 21.31 -16.79 9.52
N GLU A 328 21.21 -18.05 9.13
CA GLU A 328 22.35 -18.93 8.82
C GLU A 328 22.94 -18.67 7.43
N GLU A 329 22.09 -18.66 6.39
CA GLU A 329 22.51 -18.54 5.00
C GLU A 329 22.81 -17.08 4.59
N PHE A 330 22.06 -16.12 5.15
CA PHE A 330 22.13 -14.69 4.81
C PHE A 330 22.32 -13.82 6.08
N PRO A 331 23.39 -14.01 6.88
CA PRO A 331 23.54 -13.40 8.20
C PRO A 331 23.57 -11.85 8.23
N PHE A 332 23.88 -11.22 7.09
CA PHE A 332 23.92 -9.76 6.96
C PHE A 332 22.63 -9.16 6.37
N ALA A 333 21.77 -9.97 5.74
CA ALA A 333 20.52 -9.49 5.15
C ALA A 333 19.60 -8.83 6.20
N PRO A 334 19.39 -9.37 7.42
CA PRO A 334 18.60 -8.69 8.45
C PRO A 334 19.18 -7.35 8.92
N ARG A 335 20.47 -7.09 8.69
CA ARG A 335 21.10 -5.80 9.05
C ARG A 335 20.93 -4.75 7.96
N ASP A 336 21.08 -5.18 6.71
CA ASP A 336 21.08 -4.31 5.53
C ASP A 336 19.68 -4.12 4.93
N MET A 337 18.76 -5.06 5.13
CA MET A 337 17.44 -5.09 4.51
C MET A 337 16.33 -5.01 5.57
N ARG A 338 15.58 -3.91 5.57
CA ARG A 338 14.54 -3.65 6.58
C ARG A 338 13.38 -4.65 6.52
N SER A 339 12.89 -4.94 5.32
CA SER A 339 11.83 -5.92 5.04
C SER A 339 12.14 -7.30 5.64
N VAL A 340 13.36 -7.77 5.43
CA VAL A 340 13.89 -9.04 5.95
C VAL A 340 14.00 -9.00 7.49
N ALA A 341 14.55 -7.91 8.04
CA ALA A 341 14.69 -7.74 9.48
C ALA A 341 13.34 -7.81 10.21
N GLU A 342 12.36 -7.04 9.72
CA GLU A 342 11.02 -6.97 10.31
C GLU A 342 10.30 -8.32 10.27
N ALA A 343 10.38 -9.04 9.14
CA ALA A 343 9.75 -10.34 8.98
C ALA A 343 10.36 -11.40 9.91
N ILE A 344 11.68 -11.49 9.97
CA ILE A 344 12.38 -12.46 10.82
C ILE A 344 12.15 -12.17 12.30
N VAL A 345 12.34 -10.91 12.71
CA VAL A 345 12.12 -10.50 14.10
C VAL A 345 10.68 -10.78 14.52
N ARG A 346 9.70 -10.53 13.65
CA ARG A 346 8.29 -10.87 13.96
C ARG A 346 8.13 -12.35 14.27
N ILE A 347 8.74 -13.24 13.49
CA ILE A 347 8.68 -14.70 13.70
C ILE A 347 9.43 -15.10 14.98
N GLU A 348 10.62 -14.55 15.20
CA GLU A 348 11.45 -14.81 16.38
C GLU A 348 10.76 -14.36 17.68
N LEU A 349 10.10 -13.20 17.67
CA LEU A 349 9.31 -12.71 18.79
C LEU A 349 8.13 -13.62 19.10
N ILE A 350 7.43 -14.10 18.06
CA ILE A 350 6.33 -15.07 18.20
C ILE A 350 6.83 -16.35 18.88
N GLN A 351 8.00 -16.84 18.49
CA GLN A 351 8.63 -18.02 19.10
C GLN A 351 9.06 -17.74 20.55
N LEU A 352 9.71 -16.61 20.80
CA LEU A 352 10.32 -16.28 22.09
C LEU A 352 9.30 -16.20 23.23
N VAL A 353 8.13 -15.62 22.97
CA VAL A 353 7.09 -15.40 24.00
C VAL A 353 5.92 -16.39 23.89
N ASP A 354 6.03 -17.35 22.97
CA ASP A 354 4.95 -18.26 22.55
C ASP A 354 3.63 -17.52 22.27
N TYR A 355 3.72 -16.43 21.50
CA TYR A 355 2.56 -15.66 21.07
C TYR A 355 1.76 -16.46 20.04
N ASP A 356 0.45 -16.51 20.16
CA ASP A 356 -0.44 -17.10 19.17
C ASP A 356 -1.35 -16.04 18.55
N PRO A 357 -1.14 -15.65 17.28
CA PRO A 357 -1.94 -14.62 16.61
C PRO A 357 -3.45 -14.87 16.59
N ASP A 358 -3.90 -16.12 16.72
CA ASP A 358 -5.33 -16.45 16.72
C ASP A 358 -6.00 -16.22 18.09
N THR A 359 -5.24 -16.40 19.18
CA THR A 359 -5.77 -16.41 20.55
C THR A 359 -5.35 -15.19 21.35
N ASP A 360 -4.09 -14.78 21.19
CA ASP A 360 -3.46 -13.62 21.79
C ASP A 360 -3.71 -12.39 20.90
N ASN A 361 -4.65 -11.53 21.27
CA ASN A 361 -4.79 -10.19 20.68
C ASN A 361 -4.77 -9.13 21.78
N TYR A 362 -4.39 -7.90 21.45
CA TYR A 362 -4.18 -6.88 22.48
C TYR A 362 -5.43 -6.65 23.36
N MET A 363 -6.63 -6.67 22.77
CA MET A 363 -7.91 -6.49 23.50
C MET A 363 -8.18 -7.61 24.51
N ARG A 364 -7.78 -8.84 24.21
CA ARG A 364 -7.85 -9.96 25.14
C ARG A 364 -6.78 -9.84 26.20
N LEU A 365 -5.56 -9.50 25.82
CA LEU A 365 -4.42 -9.38 26.75
C LEU A 365 -4.56 -8.20 27.72
N LEU A 366 -5.26 -7.13 27.34
CA LEU A 366 -5.61 -6.01 28.24
C LEU A 366 -6.55 -6.43 29.38
N LYS A 367 -7.44 -7.41 29.16
CA LYS A 367 -8.39 -7.88 30.19
C LYS A 367 -7.72 -8.71 31.29
N PHE A 368 -6.48 -9.15 31.09
CA PHE A 368 -5.73 -9.94 32.08
C PHE A 368 -4.92 -9.08 33.06
N ASP A 369 -4.84 -7.77 32.87
CA ASP A 369 -4.10 -6.86 33.77
C ASP A 369 -4.68 -6.85 35.20
N GLU A 370 -5.96 -7.17 35.37
CA GLU A 370 -6.68 -7.12 36.65
C GLU A 370 -6.78 -8.47 37.39
N LEU A 371 -6.36 -9.58 36.77
CA LEU A 371 -6.73 -10.94 37.24
C LEU A 371 -5.55 -11.87 37.57
N VAL A 372 -4.30 -11.48 37.28
CA VAL A 372 -3.15 -12.37 37.48
C VAL A 372 -2.49 -12.11 38.84
N SER A 373 -2.78 -12.97 39.81
CA SER A 373 -2.15 -12.95 41.13
C SER A 373 -0.71 -13.49 41.13
N GLU A 374 -0.30 -14.19 40.07
CA GLU A 374 0.99 -14.87 39.97
C GLU A 374 2.04 -14.04 39.19
N PRO A 375 3.16 -13.62 39.82
CA PRO A 375 4.13 -12.73 39.18
C PRO A 375 4.76 -13.26 37.88
N ALA A 376 4.95 -14.58 37.77
CA ALA A 376 5.51 -15.21 36.59
C ALA A 376 4.54 -15.18 35.39
N GLN A 377 3.26 -15.44 35.64
CA GLN A 377 2.21 -15.37 34.62
C GLN A 377 1.94 -13.94 34.19
N PHE A 378 1.99 -12.99 35.13
CA PHE A 378 1.93 -11.55 34.84
C PHE A 378 3.03 -11.17 33.84
N TYR A 379 4.28 -11.56 34.11
CA TYR A 379 5.41 -11.29 33.22
C TYR A 379 5.21 -11.89 31.82
N LYS A 380 4.80 -13.16 31.72
CA LYS A 380 4.51 -13.83 30.42
C LYS A 380 3.40 -13.13 29.63
N HIS A 381 2.29 -12.77 30.27
CA HIS A 381 1.17 -12.09 29.62
C HIS A 381 1.59 -10.73 29.06
N HIS A 382 2.38 -9.98 29.82
CA HIS A 382 2.85 -8.67 29.39
C HIS A 382 3.91 -8.73 28.29
N LEU A 383 4.72 -9.78 28.25
CA LEU A 383 5.59 -10.05 27.11
C LEU A 383 4.78 -10.32 25.84
N LYS A 384 3.75 -11.16 25.93
CA LYS A 384 2.81 -11.39 24.83
C LYS A 384 2.13 -10.10 24.40
N ARG A 385 1.77 -9.23 25.35
CA ARG A 385 1.19 -7.91 25.06
C ARG A 385 2.16 -7.00 24.32
N ALA A 386 3.43 -6.96 24.72
CA ALA A 386 4.45 -6.21 23.99
C ALA A 386 4.61 -6.70 22.55
N VAL A 387 4.62 -8.03 22.35
CA VAL A 387 4.67 -8.63 21.00
C VAL A 387 3.40 -8.33 20.21
N ALA A 388 2.21 -8.36 20.83
CA ALA A 388 0.96 -7.97 20.19
C ALA A 388 1.02 -6.53 19.65
N PHE A 389 1.43 -5.57 20.50
CA PHE A 389 1.60 -4.17 20.08
C PHE A 389 2.58 -4.01 18.92
N TYR A 390 3.67 -4.78 18.90
CA TYR A 390 4.61 -4.77 17.78
C TYR A 390 4.01 -5.35 16.51
N VAL A 391 3.32 -6.50 16.60
CA VAL A 391 2.68 -7.16 15.45
C VAL A 391 1.61 -6.28 14.81
N GLU A 392 0.84 -5.56 15.64
CA GLU A 392 -0.23 -4.64 15.23
C GLU A 392 0.27 -3.25 14.80
N GLY A 393 1.58 -2.99 14.84
CA GLY A 393 2.18 -1.75 14.34
C GLY A 393 2.21 -0.59 15.34
N VAL A 394 1.83 -0.81 16.60
CA VAL A 394 1.83 0.19 17.67
C VAL A 394 3.16 0.17 18.43
N VAL A 395 4.26 0.39 17.71
CA VAL A 395 5.60 0.03 18.21
C VAL A 395 6.05 0.87 19.42
N GLY A 396 5.59 2.11 19.56
CA GLY A 396 5.84 2.91 20.76
C GLY A 396 5.35 2.22 22.04
N GLN A 397 4.13 1.68 22.01
CA GLN A 397 3.54 0.95 23.15
C GLN A 397 4.26 -0.38 23.40
N ALA A 398 4.72 -1.07 22.36
CA ALA A 398 5.52 -2.28 22.51
C ALA A 398 6.82 -2.01 23.29
N ILE A 399 7.51 -0.92 22.94
CA ILE A 399 8.76 -0.49 23.60
C ILE A 399 8.49 -0.07 25.05
N GLU A 400 7.44 0.73 25.28
CA GLU A 400 7.03 1.15 26.63
C GLU A 400 6.70 -0.04 27.52
N GLU A 401 5.97 -1.03 26.99
CA GLU A 401 5.61 -2.25 27.72
C GLU A 401 6.85 -3.07 28.10
N CYS A 402 7.81 -3.20 27.18
CA CYS A 402 9.09 -3.84 27.49
C CYS A 402 9.87 -3.09 28.58
N LEU A 403 9.95 -1.76 28.50
CA LEU A 403 10.62 -0.94 29.51
C LEU A 403 9.94 -1.05 30.88
N ARG A 404 8.60 -1.12 30.91
CA ARG A 404 7.82 -1.35 32.13
C ARG A 404 8.19 -2.69 32.78
N LEU A 405 8.28 -3.76 31.98
CA LEU A 405 8.70 -5.07 32.45
C LEU A 405 10.15 -5.04 32.97
N ILE A 406 11.07 -4.43 32.22
CA ILE A 406 12.49 -4.32 32.60
C ILE A 406 12.65 -3.59 33.95
N ARG A 407 11.89 -2.52 34.16
CA ARG A 407 11.87 -1.80 35.45
C ARG A 407 11.34 -2.68 36.59
N ALA A 408 10.42 -3.61 36.31
CA ALA A 408 9.85 -4.52 37.30
C ALA A 408 10.70 -5.77 37.56
N GLU A 409 11.65 -6.11 36.69
CA GLU A 409 12.50 -7.31 36.78
C GLU A 409 13.13 -7.53 38.17
N PRO A 410 13.68 -6.52 38.89
CA PRO A 410 14.25 -6.74 40.21
C PRO A 410 13.26 -7.34 41.23
N LYS A 411 11.98 -6.98 41.12
CA LYS A 411 10.91 -7.49 42.00
C LYS A 411 10.41 -8.86 41.55
N LEU A 412 10.45 -9.12 40.24
CA LEU A 412 9.94 -10.35 39.64
C LEU A 412 10.99 -11.47 39.62
N LEU A 413 12.29 -11.15 39.71
CA LEU A 413 13.40 -12.07 39.46
C LEU A 413 13.30 -13.39 40.23
N VAL A 414 12.89 -13.36 41.49
CA VAL A 414 12.74 -14.58 42.31
C VAL A 414 11.70 -15.51 41.69
N ALA A 415 10.50 -15.00 41.44
CA ALA A 415 9.42 -15.76 40.80
C ALA A 415 9.79 -16.22 39.39
N LEU A 416 10.51 -15.41 38.60
CA LEU A 416 10.96 -15.79 37.26
C LEU A 416 11.98 -16.95 37.29
N LYS A 417 12.82 -17.03 38.32
CA LYS A 417 13.77 -18.14 38.52
C LYS A 417 13.08 -19.42 38.97
N GLU A 418 12.10 -19.29 39.86
CA GLU A 418 11.30 -20.41 40.37
C GLU A 418 10.49 -21.06 39.26
N ASP A 419 9.86 -20.25 38.39
CA ASP A 419 9.08 -20.73 37.23
C ASP A 419 9.95 -21.11 36.02
N GLY A 420 11.28 -21.02 36.13
CA GLY A 420 12.22 -21.42 35.07
C GLY A 420 12.20 -20.53 33.82
N ILE A 421 11.61 -19.32 33.90
CA ILE A 421 11.57 -18.34 32.80
C ILE A 421 12.97 -17.79 32.53
N VAL A 422 13.78 -17.63 33.58
CA VAL A 422 15.17 -17.18 33.49
C VAL A 422 16.10 -18.17 34.21
N PRO A 423 17.40 -18.23 33.83
CA PRO A 423 18.37 -19.07 34.52
C PRO A 423 18.45 -18.76 36.03
N LYS A 424 18.60 -19.79 36.86
CA LYS A 424 18.64 -19.64 38.33
C LYS A 424 19.81 -18.78 38.81
N ASP A 425 20.92 -18.82 38.08
CA ASP A 425 22.14 -18.06 38.31
C ASP A 425 22.10 -16.63 37.73
N LEU A 426 21.07 -16.27 36.96
CA LEU A 426 20.95 -14.94 36.35
C LEU A 426 21.02 -13.84 37.42
N ARG A 427 21.88 -12.85 37.20
CA ARG A 427 21.94 -11.61 37.97
C ARG A 427 21.56 -10.45 37.06
N LEU A 428 20.75 -9.53 37.58
CA LEU A 428 20.39 -8.32 36.83
C LEU A 428 21.59 -7.37 36.79
N GLY A 429 21.83 -6.80 35.62
CA GLY A 429 22.95 -5.92 35.31
C GLY A 429 22.99 -5.59 33.81
N PRO A 430 24.04 -4.91 33.35
CA PRO A 430 24.14 -4.41 31.98
C PRO A 430 24.03 -5.49 30.90
N THR A 431 24.56 -6.66 31.21
CA THR A 431 24.62 -7.81 30.31
C THR A 431 23.53 -8.83 30.58
N ALA A 432 22.58 -8.55 31.49
CA ALA A 432 21.50 -9.48 31.81
C ALA A 432 20.63 -9.74 30.58
N VAL A 433 20.35 -11.02 30.33
CA VAL A 433 19.54 -11.47 29.20
C VAL A 433 18.22 -12.02 29.73
N THR A 434 17.23 -11.13 29.84
CA THR A 434 15.85 -11.50 30.18
C THR A 434 14.98 -11.47 28.92
N PRO A 435 13.83 -12.17 28.91
CA PRO A 435 12.92 -12.13 27.75
C PRO A 435 12.51 -10.70 27.35
N ALA A 436 12.18 -9.82 28.30
CA ALA A 436 11.83 -8.43 27.97
C ALA A 436 12.99 -7.67 27.30
N ARG A 437 14.23 -7.89 27.76
CA ARG A 437 15.44 -7.32 27.15
C ARG A 437 15.73 -7.91 25.77
N GLN A 438 15.41 -9.18 25.55
CA GLN A 438 15.51 -9.80 24.22
C GLN A 438 14.46 -9.23 23.26
N VAL A 439 13.20 -9.12 23.70
CA VAL A 439 12.10 -8.56 22.90
C VAL A 439 12.41 -7.12 22.46
N ILE A 440 12.78 -6.23 23.39
CA ILE A 440 13.06 -4.82 23.05
C ILE A 440 14.25 -4.70 22.09
N ARG A 441 15.30 -5.53 22.26
CA ARG A 441 16.47 -5.52 21.38
C ARG A 441 16.10 -6.01 19.98
N ALA A 442 15.26 -7.03 19.87
CA ALA A 442 14.76 -7.52 18.59
C ALA A 442 13.89 -6.46 17.89
N ILE A 443 13.00 -5.77 18.62
CA ILE A 443 12.23 -4.64 18.08
C ILE A 443 13.17 -3.53 17.57
N PHE A 444 14.23 -3.19 18.31
CA PHE A 444 15.22 -2.22 17.85
C PHE A 444 15.99 -2.69 16.60
N GLU A 445 16.28 -4.00 16.50
CA GLU A 445 16.88 -4.59 15.31
C GLU A 445 15.96 -4.48 14.10
N ALA A 446 14.67 -4.73 14.24
CA ALA A 446 13.69 -4.63 13.15
C ALA A 446 13.49 -3.19 12.68
N LEU A 447 13.32 -2.24 13.60
CA LEU A 447 13.03 -0.85 13.26
C LEU A 447 14.26 -0.05 12.80
N GLY A 448 15.40 -0.28 13.45
CA GLY A 448 16.68 0.28 13.01
C GLY A 448 17.12 1.50 13.77
N PRO A 449 18.39 1.91 13.58
CA PRO A 449 19.00 2.92 14.44
C PRO A 449 18.43 4.32 14.25
N THR A 450 17.87 4.63 13.07
CA THR A 450 17.33 5.96 12.71
C THR A 450 15.85 6.14 13.06
N ASN A 451 15.20 5.12 13.62
CA ASN A 451 13.79 5.21 13.98
C ASN A 451 13.61 5.98 15.30
N GLU A 452 12.72 6.97 15.33
CA GLU A 452 12.50 7.85 16.48
C GLU A 452 12.15 7.08 17.77
N HIS A 453 11.29 6.05 17.66
CA HIS A 453 10.93 5.22 18.80
C HIS A 453 12.12 4.40 19.32
N VAL A 454 13.00 3.96 18.43
CA VAL A 454 14.25 3.26 18.80
C VAL A 454 15.20 4.21 19.51
N GLU A 455 15.39 5.43 19.02
CA GLU A 455 16.25 6.42 19.68
C GLU A 455 15.78 6.74 21.10
N LYS A 456 14.48 7.03 21.26
CA LYS A 456 13.85 7.28 22.57
C LYS A 456 13.94 6.05 23.47
N GLY A 457 13.61 4.87 22.95
CA GLY A 457 13.66 3.61 23.67
C GLY A 457 15.07 3.26 24.15
N ARG A 458 16.11 3.49 23.34
CA ARG A 458 17.52 3.28 23.73
C ARG A 458 17.94 4.20 24.86
N LYS A 459 17.58 5.48 24.81
CA LYS A 459 17.87 6.44 25.90
C LYS A 459 17.22 6.00 27.22
N LEU A 460 15.98 5.52 27.18
CA LEU A 460 15.29 5.02 28.36
C LEU A 460 15.88 3.70 28.86
N LEU A 461 16.26 2.79 27.95
CA LEU A 461 16.86 1.50 28.29
C LEU A 461 18.21 1.66 29.00
N GLN A 462 19.01 2.69 28.64
CA GLN A 462 20.29 2.99 29.28
C GLN A 462 20.19 3.18 30.80
N LEU A 463 19.03 3.59 31.33
CA LEU A 463 18.81 3.72 32.77
C LEU A 463 18.81 2.36 33.52
N TYR A 464 18.71 1.26 32.77
CA TYR A 464 18.59 -0.10 33.29
C TYR A 464 19.69 -1.04 32.74
N VAL A 465 20.65 -0.48 32.00
CA VAL A 465 21.85 -1.19 31.50
C VAL A 465 22.98 -0.89 32.47
#